data_AF-A0A7W1NE93-F1
#
_entry.id   AF-A0A7W1NE93-F1
#
_cell.length_a   1.000
_cell.length_b   1.000
_cell.length_c   1.000
_cell.angle_alpha   90.00
_cell.angle_beta   90.00
_cell.angle_gamma   90.00
#
_symmetry.space_group_name_H-M   'P 1'
#
loop_
_entity.id
_entity.type
_entity.pdbx_description
1 polymer ?
#
loop_
_entity_poly.entity_id
_entity_poly.type
_entity_poly.pdbx_seq_one_letter_code
_entity_poly.pdbx_strand_id
1 'polypeptide(L)'
;MAIAAEPRIDRATPVPHHQVQVRGFWGRWQEVVRSVTLPSQHRTMLGTGHIDAFRLEWKPGQPNEPHIFWDSDVAKWVEAAAHALSGDRASPLAGLLD
;
A
#
# COMPACT_ATOMS: atom_id res chain seq x y z
N MET A 1 11.81 -54.10 -7.24
CA MET A 1 11.67 -52.87 -6.42
C MET A 1 11.21 -51.76 -7.33
N ALA A 2 9.98 -51.27 -7.17
CA ALA A 2 9.49 -50.11 -7.90
C ALA A 2 9.79 -48.87 -7.06
N ILE A 3 10.49 -47.91 -7.66
CA ILE A 3 10.75 -46.58 -7.09
C ILE A 3 9.42 -45.83 -7.14
N ALA A 4 8.89 -45.43 -5.97
CA ALA A 4 7.68 -44.62 -5.93
C ALA A 4 7.96 -43.27 -6.60
N ALA A 5 7.11 -42.87 -7.55
CA ALA A 5 7.21 -41.57 -8.19
C ALA A 5 7.03 -40.46 -7.14
N GLU A 6 7.89 -39.44 -7.18
CA GLU A 6 7.80 -38.29 -6.28
C GLU A 6 6.48 -37.52 -6.49
N PRO A 7 5.87 -36.98 -5.43
CA PRO A 7 4.62 -36.22 -5.54
C PRO A 7 4.85 -34.97 -6.39
N ARG A 8 4.14 -34.89 -7.52
CA ARG A 8 4.05 -33.68 -8.33
C ARG A 8 3.24 -32.64 -7.57
N ILE A 9 3.88 -31.56 -7.13
CA ILE A 9 3.15 -30.38 -6.66
C ILE A 9 2.50 -29.74 -7.89
N ASP A 10 1.19 -29.94 -8.07
CA ASP A 10 0.43 -29.22 -9.08
C ASP A 10 0.51 -27.70 -8.80
N ARG A 11 0.46 -26.87 -9.85
CA ARG A 11 0.52 -25.41 -9.72
C ARG A 11 -0.64 -24.92 -8.84
N ALA A 12 -0.32 -24.37 -7.66
CA ALA A 12 -1.30 -23.74 -6.80
C ALA A 12 -1.85 -22.45 -7.45
N THR A 13 -3.15 -22.18 -7.25
CA THR A 13 -3.79 -20.92 -7.64
C THR A 13 -3.88 -20.01 -6.41
N PRO A 14 -3.44 -18.73 -6.48
CA PRO A 14 -3.57 -17.79 -5.37
C PRO A 14 -5.04 -17.52 -5.02
N VAL A 15 -5.33 -17.45 -3.72
CA VAL A 15 -6.62 -16.94 -3.23
C VAL A 15 -6.54 -15.41 -3.13
N PRO A 16 -7.43 -14.65 -3.77
CA PRO A 16 -7.42 -13.19 -3.70
C PRO A 16 -7.56 -12.68 -2.27
N HIS A 17 -6.83 -11.62 -1.91
CA HIS A 17 -6.81 -11.08 -0.54
C HIS A 17 -8.20 -10.67 -0.02
N HIS A 18 -9.09 -10.17 -0.89
CA HIS A 18 -10.45 -9.78 -0.51
C HIS A 18 -11.36 -10.98 -0.19
N GLN A 19 -10.92 -12.22 -0.45
CA GLN A 19 -11.61 -13.45 -0.05
C GLN A 19 -11.08 -14.00 1.29
N VAL A 20 -10.12 -13.32 1.93
CA VAL A 20 -9.46 -13.79 3.14
C VAL A 20 -9.66 -12.80 4.28
N GLN A 21 -10.20 -13.27 5.41
CA GLN A 21 -10.27 -12.48 6.63
C GLN A 21 -9.14 -12.88 7.58
N VAL A 22 -8.21 -11.95 7.82
CA VAL A 22 -7.09 -12.14 8.75
C VAL A 22 -7.48 -11.65 10.13
N ARG A 23 -7.20 -12.43 11.18
CA ARG A 23 -7.55 -12.12 12.59
C ARG A 23 -6.34 -12.28 13.51
N GLY A 24 -6.51 -11.98 14.80
CA GLY A 24 -5.47 -12.17 15.82
C GLY A 24 -4.27 -11.25 15.60
N PHE A 25 -3.06 -11.80 15.71
CA PHE A 25 -1.80 -11.04 15.58
C PHE A 25 -1.74 -10.20 14.30
N TRP A 26 -2.01 -10.81 13.14
CA TRP A 26 -1.93 -10.12 11.85
C TRP A 26 -3.11 -9.18 11.61
N GLY A 27 -4.30 -9.50 12.11
CA GLY A 27 -5.45 -8.58 12.07
C GLY A 27 -5.17 -7.28 12.83
N ARG A 28 -4.47 -7.36 13.97
CA ARG A 28 -4.01 -6.17 14.71
C ARG A 28 -3.07 -5.30 13.88
N TRP A 29 -2.15 -5.90 13.12
CA TRP A 29 -1.24 -5.14 12.26
C TRP A 29 -1.95 -4.50 11.08
N GLN A 30 -2.93 -5.17 10.48
CA GLN A 30 -3.79 -4.55 9.45
C GLN A 30 -4.53 -3.33 10.00
N GLU A 31 -5.01 -3.39 11.25
CA GLU A 31 -5.64 -2.25 11.91
C GLU A 31 -4.66 -1.09 12.16
N VAL A 32 -3.44 -1.38 12.62
CA VAL A 32 -2.40 -0.35 12.80
C VAL A 32 -2.04 0.31 11.46
N VAL A 33 -1.92 -0.48 10.38
CA VAL A 33 -1.65 0.07 9.05
C VAL A 33 -2.75 1.06 8.64
N ARG A 34 -4.02 0.69 8.83
CA ARG A 34 -5.18 1.50 8.48
C ARG A 34 -5.30 2.77 9.32
N SER A 35 -5.25 2.64 10.64
CA SER A 35 -5.57 3.72 11.58
C SER A 35 -4.39 4.67 11.86
N VAL A 36 -3.14 4.19 11.68
CA VAL A 36 -1.94 4.95 12.06
C VAL A 36 -0.99 5.14 10.88
N THR A 37 -0.54 4.04 10.25
CA THR A 37 0.55 4.10 9.28
C THR A 37 0.17 4.87 8.03
N LEU A 38 -0.94 4.53 7.38
CA LEU A 38 -1.37 5.17 6.13
C LEU A 38 -1.65 6.67 6.33
N PRO A 39 -2.42 7.12 7.35
CA PRO A 39 -2.60 8.55 7.61
C PRO A 39 -1.29 9.28 7.92
N SER A 40 -0.36 8.63 8.63
CA SER A 40 0.94 9.24 8.94
C SER A 40 1.80 9.40 7.70
N GLN A 41 1.88 8.37 6.84
CA GLN A 41 2.62 8.42 5.59
C GLN A 41 2.08 9.52 4.68
N HIS A 42 0.75 9.62 4.54
CA HIS A 42 0.11 10.68 3.78
C HIS A 42 0.49 12.07 4.30
N ARG A 43 0.39 12.31 5.62
CA ARG A 43 0.80 13.59 6.22
C ARG A 43 2.27 13.91 5.98
N THR A 44 3.15 12.92 6.07
CA THR A 44 4.59 13.10 5.78
C THR A 44 4.79 13.50 4.33
N MET A 45 4.22 12.75 3.37
CA MET A 45 4.36 13.03 1.94
C MET A 45 3.78 14.39 1.54
N LEU A 46 2.69 14.83 2.19
CA LEU A 46 2.16 16.18 2.02
C LEU A 46 3.12 17.23 2.58
N GLY A 47 3.64 17.04 3.80
CA GLY A 47 4.54 17.98 4.45
C GLY A 47 5.92 18.11 3.79
N THR A 48 6.39 17.06 3.13
CA THR A 48 7.67 17.06 2.40
C THR A 48 7.53 17.39 0.92
N GLY A 49 6.31 17.58 0.41
CA GLY A 49 6.04 17.96 -0.97
C GLY A 49 6.09 16.81 -1.99
N HIS A 50 6.07 15.54 -1.57
CA HIS A 50 6.04 14.41 -2.52
C HIS A 50 4.76 14.44 -3.38
N ILE A 51 3.62 14.73 -2.75
CA ILE A 51 2.34 14.85 -3.45
C ILE A 51 2.33 16.12 -4.32
N ASP A 52 2.82 17.25 -3.81
CA ASP A 52 2.86 18.51 -4.56
C ASP A 52 3.81 18.47 -5.76
N ALA A 53 4.82 17.59 -5.77
CA ALA A 53 5.70 17.40 -6.91
C ALA A 53 4.94 17.03 -8.20
N PHE A 54 3.77 16.38 -8.08
CA PHE A 54 2.90 16.05 -9.22
C PHE A 54 2.24 17.27 -9.88
N ARG A 55 2.29 18.46 -9.26
CA ARG A 55 1.88 19.72 -9.89
C ARG A 55 2.85 20.16 -11.00
N LEU A 56 4.09 19.65 -10.99
CA LEU A 56 5.15 19.97 -11.96
C LEU A 56 5.51 21.47 -12.01
N GLU A 57 5.38 22.16 -10.87
CA GLU A 57 5.61 23.62 -10.75
C GLU A 57 6.97 23.98 -10.13
N TRP A 58 7.73 22.99 -9.65
CA TRP A 58 9.02 23.22 -8.98
C TRP A 58 10.06 23.82 -9.93
N LYS A 59 10.89 24.73 -9.39
CA LYS A 59 11.98 25.40 -10.10
C LYS A 59 13.27 25.36 -9.29
N PRO A 60 14.45 25.33 -9.94
CA PRO A 60 15.74 25.38 -9.26
C PRO A 60 15.82 26.54 -8.25
N GLY A 61 16.26 26.23 -7.03
CA GLY A 61 16.37 27.18 -5.92
C GLY A 61 15.13 27.27 -5.01
N GLN A 62 14.03 26.57 -5.33
CA GLN A 62 12.90 26.41 -4.41
C GLN A 62 13.18 25.29 -3.39
N PRO A 63 12.63 25.38 -2.16
CA PRO A 63 12.73 24.29 -1.19
C PRO A 63 12.04 23.02 -1.70
N ASN A 64 12.35 21.87 -1.07
CA ASN A 64 11.76 20.56 -1.39
C ASN A 64 11.95 20.15 -2.86
N GLU A 65 13.20 20.15 -3.33
CA GLU A 65 13.55 19.63 -4.65
C GLU A 65 13.02 18.19 -4.83
N PRO A 66 12.17 17.95 -5.87
CA PRO A 66 11.63 16.63 -6.12
C PRO A 66 12.71 15.60 -6.39
N HIS A 67 12.72 14.52 -5.62
CA HIS A 67 13.56 13.37 -5.92
C HIS A 67 12.92 12.52 -7.03
N ILE A 68 13.76 11.97 -7.91
CA ILE A 68 13.35 11.11 -9.05
C ILE A 68 12.60 9.81 -8.67
N PHE A 69 12.42 9.52 -7.37
CA PHE A 69 11.76 8.30 -6.88
C PHE A 69 10.57 8.58 -5.95
N TRP A 70 10.22 9.85 -5.72
CA TRP A 70 9.07 10.23 -4.88
C TRP A 70 7.74 9.75 -5.46
N ASP A 71 7.67 9.60 -6.77
CA ASP A 71 6.53 9.02 -7.47
C ASP A 71 6.21 7.60 -6.94
N SER A 72 7.25 6.80 -6.68
CA SER A 72 7.10 5.44 -6.17
C SER A 72 6.56 5.40 -4.74
N ASP A 73 6.84 6.41 -3.91
CA ASP A 73 6.32 6.47 -2.55
C ASP A 73 4.82 6.76 -2.56
N VAL A 74 4.39 7.70 -3.40
CA VAL A 74 2.96 7.99 -3.61
C VAL A 74 2.25 6.77 -4.22
N ALA A 75 2.83 6.11 -5.22
CA ALA A 75 2.25 4.92 -5.85
C ALA A 75 2.07 3.75 -4.85
N LYS A 76 3.10 3.44 -4.04
CA LYS A 76 3.02 2.40 -3.01
C LYS A 76 1.99 2.73 -1.95
N TRP A 77 1.87 4.00 -1.58
CA TRP A 77 0.86 4.43 -0.62
C TRP A 77 -0.57 4.24 -1.18
N VAL A 78 -0.81 4.62 -2.44
CA VAL A 78 -2.09 4.38 -3.12
C VAL A 78 -2.43 2.90 -3.19
N GLU A 79 -1.47 2.05 -3.55
CA GLU A 79 -1.65 0.58 -3.57
C GLU A 79 -2.03 0.04 -2.18
N ALA A 80 -1.30 0.44 -1.14
CA ALA A 80 -1.57 0.01 0.23
C ALA A 80 -2.94 0.51 0.74
N ALA A 81 -3.33 1.75 0.41
CA ALA A 81 -4.64 2.30 0.74
C ALA A 81 -5.77 1.56 0.00
N ALA A 82 -5.60 1.22 -1.27
CA ALA A 82 -6.56 0.41 -2.02
C ALA A 82 -6.76 -0.98 -1.38
N HIS A 83 -5.69 -1.65 -0.98
CA HIS A 83 -5.77 -2.91 -0.24
C HIS A 83 -6.46 -2.76 1.12
N ALA A 84 -6.17 -1.68 1.85
CA ALA A 84 -6.81 -1.38 3.13
C ALA A 84 -8.33 -1.23 2.98
N LEU A 85 -8.80 -0.57 1.93
CA LEU A 85 -10.23 -0.31 1.65
C LEU A 85 -11.00 -1.49 1.05
N SER A 86 -10.29 -2.49 0.54
CA SER A 86 -10.88 -3.70 -0.10
C SER A 86 -11.88 -4.45 0.80
N GLY A 87 -11.78 -4.27 2.13
CA GLY A 87 -12.71 -4.84 3.12
C GLY A 87 -13.53 -3.83 3.93
N ASP A 88 -13.31 -2.52 3.76
CA ASP A 88 -14.00 -1.45 4.49
C ASP A 88 -13.94 -0.12 3.73
N ARG A 89 -15.02 0.17 2.99
CA ARG A 89 -15.14 1.40 2.18
C ARG A 89 -15.61 2.62 2.97
N ALA A 90 -16.05 2.44 4.21
CA ALA A 90 -16.51 3.54 5.07
C ALA A 90 -15.35 4.24 5.81
N SER A 91 -14.13 3.71 5.68
CA SER A 91 -12.94 4.28 6.28
C SER A 91 -12.66 5.71 5.80
N PRO A 92 -12.26 6.65 6.69
CA PRO A 92 -11.81 7.99 6.31
C PRO A 92 -10.64 8.00 5.31
N LEU A 93 -9.92 6.88 5.16
CA LEU A 93 -8.89 6.70 4.14
C LEU A 93 -9.44 6.84 2.71
N ALA A 94 -10.73 6.53 2.49
CA ALA A 94 -11.33 6.63 1.17
C ALA A 94 -11.27 8.07 0.63
N GLY A 95 -11.57 9.07 1.46
CA GLY A 95 -11.53 10.47 1.05
C GLY A 95 -10.11 11.04 0.85
N LEU A 96 -9.05 10.26 1.10
CA LEU A 96 -7.67 10.65 0.77
C LEU A 96 -7.22 10.13 -0.60
N LEU A 97 -8.02 9.29 -1.27
CA LEU A 97 -7.72 8.74 -2.59
C LEU A 97 -8.47 9.44 -3.73
N ASP A 98 -9.47 10.26 -3.40
CA ASP A 98 -10.28 11.04 -4.35
C ASP A 98 -9.62 12.39 -4.68
#